data_AF-A0A8B6EUK1-F1
#
_entry.id   AF-A0A8B6EUK1-F1
#
_cell.length_a   1.000
_cell.length_b   1.000
_cell.length_c   1.000
_cell.angle_alpha   90.00
_cell.angle_beta   90.00
_cell.angle_gamma   90.00
#
_symmetry.space_group_name_H-M   'P 1'
#
loop_
_entity.id
_entity.type
_entity.pdbx_description
1 polymer ?
#
loop_
_entity_poly.entity_id
_entity_poly.type
_entity_poly.pdbx_seq_one_letter_code
_entity_poly.pdbx_strand_id
1 'polypeptide(L)'
;MYECDIFYELINCVEKYSTESSKVFLLGDMNARTAIGNDFIKHDSLYGSIFDDFNHIFNYMSDNNVPVRRNPDQGTNEYGTKLLNLCRSTGLRIVNGRHKDGTANDFTFCGSRGMSVVDYLIVPFDYFHIVEQFIVSNFTSFSDHAPLHIRLQCKTLSYTHEQQNRNVSSSTFDSFRWNDDLKEQCYESLILNSGLLSQIVFL
;
A
#
# COMPACT_ATOMS: atom_id res chain seq x y z
N MET A 1 19.69 -18.74 14.70
CA MET A 1 18.33 -18.46 14.20
C MET A 1 18.40 -17.05 13.65
N TYR A 2 18.40 -16.87 12.33
CA TYR A 2 18.35 -15.52 11.76
C TYR A 2 16.97 -14.96 12.09
N GLU A 3 16.90 -13.98 13.00
CA GLU A 3 15.72 -13.13 13.11
C GLU A 3 15.66 -12.32 11.82
N CYS A 4 14.86 -12.79 10.87
CA CYS A 4 14.52 -12.02 9.68
C CYS A 4 13.62 -10.87 10.15
N ASP A 5 14.14 -9.63 10.14
CA ASP A 5 13.30 -8.46 10.39
C ASP A 5 12.47 -8.16 9.15
N ILE A 6 11.23 -8.66 9.14
CA ILE A 6 10.33 -8.53 7.99
C ILE A 6 10.09 -7.07 7.57
N PHE A 7 10.13 -6.12 8.51
CA PHE A 7 9.97 -4.71 8.16
C PHE A 7 11.21 -4.16 7.46
N TYR A 8 12.39 -4.64 7.82
CA TYR A 8 13.62 -4.30 7.11
C TYR A 8 13.60 -4.87 5.68
N GLU A 9 13.15 -6.11 5.51
CA GLU A 9 13.00 -6.70 4.17
C GLU A 9 11.94 -5.98 3.32
N LEU A 10 10.84 -5.54 3.93
CA LEU A 10 9.85 -4.72 3.24
C LEU A 10 10.42 -3.36 2.81
N ILE A 11 11.24 -2.71 3.66
CA ILE A 11 11.95 -1.48 3.28
C ILE A 11 12.85 -1.76 2.06
N ASN A 12 13.67 -2.81 2.10
CA ASN A 12 14.53 -3.17 0.97
C ASN A 12 13.72 -3.44 -0.31
N CYS A 13 12.56 -4.08 -0.20
CA CYS A 13 11.66 -4.30 -1.32
C CYS A 13 11.12 -2.99 -1.88
N VAL A 14 10.64 -2.09 -1.01
CA VAL A 14 10.13 -0.79 -1.42
C VAL A 14 11.22 0.01 -2.12
N GLU A 15 12.43 0.06 -1.58
CA GLU A 15 13.58 0.74 -2.19
C GLU A 15 13.97 0.13 -3.54
N LYS A 16 13.99 -1.20 -3.63
CA LYS A 16 14.38 -1.91 -4.86
C LYS A 16 13.37 -1.73 -6.00
N TYR A 17 12.07 -1.74 -5.69
CA TYR A 17 11.01 -1.73 -6.70
C TYR A 17 10.37 -0.37 -6.92
N SER A 18 10.66 0.64 -6.08
CA SER A 18 10.27 2.03 -6.32
C SER A 18 11.30 2.69 -7.23
N THR A 19 10.89 3.01 -8.44
CA THR A 19 11.72 3.70 -9.44
C THR A 19 10.98 4.92 -9.97
N GLU A 20 11.58 5.63 -10.93
CA GLU A 20 10.88 6.70 -11.66
C GLU A 20 9.65 6.18 -12.41
N SER A 21 9.70 4.95 -12.92
CA SER A 21 8.62 4.33 -13.70
C SER A 21 7.75 3.36 -12.90
N SER A 22 8.07 3.07 -11.64
CA SER A 22 7.30 2.10 -10.84
C SER A 22 7.13 2.60 -9.41
N LYS A 23 5.94 2.43 -8.86
CA LYS A 23 5.64 2.76 -7.47
C LYS A 23 5.13 1.53 -6.74
N VAL A 24 5.54 1.38 -5.49
CA VAL A 24 5.19 0.24 -4.64
C VAL A 24 4.07 0.62 -3.69
N PHE A 25 3.03 -0.20 -3.67
CA PHE A 25 1.90 -0.10 -2.75
C PHE A 25 1.98 -1.31 -1.81
N LEU A 26 1.80 -1.09 -0.51
CA LEU A 26 1.72 -2.17 0.47
C LEU A 26 0.26 -2.35 0.88
N LEU A 27 -0.23 -3.59 0.85
CA LEU A 27 -1.59 -3.94 1.19
C LEU A 27 -1.63 -5.22 2.02
N GLY A 28 -2.41 -5.22 3.10
CA GLY A 28 -2.75 -6.42 3.86
C GLY A 28 -2.51 -6.31 5.35
N ASP A 29 -2.57 -7.45 6.03
CA ASP A 29 -2.37 -7.57 7.47
C ASP A 29 -0.90 -7.37 7.85
N MET A 30 -0.64 -6.25 8.54
CA MET A 30 0.68 -5.92 9.07
C MET A 30 0.81 -6.35 10.54
N ASN A 31 -0.27 -6.84 11.15
CA ASN A 31 -0.42 -7.15 12.58
C ASN A 31 0.05 -5.99 13.48
N ALA A 32 -0.05 -4.77 12.95
CA ALA A 32 0.55 -3.56 13.49
C ALA A 32 -0.56 -2.63 13.97
N ARG A 33 -0.54 -2.25 15.25
CA ARG A 33 -1.49 -1.28 15.82
C ARG A 33 -0.78 0.06 15.94
N THR A 34 -1.22 1.05 15.18
CA THR A 34 -0.50 2.32 15.03
C THR A 34 -1.14 3.49 15.77
N ALA A 35 -2.30 3.29 16.41
CA ALA A 35 -3.15 4.37 16.91
C ALA A 35 -3.25 5.52 15.88
N ILE A 36 -3.00 6.75 16.32
CA ILE A 36 -2.85 7.95 15.47
C ILE A 36 -1.38 8.41 15.34
N GLY A 37 -0.43 7.49 15.51
CA GLY A 37 1.00 7.77 15.34
C GLY A 37 1.33 8.32 13.95
N ASN A 38 2.34 9.19 13.89
CA ASN A 38 2.75 9.83 12.64
C ASN A 38 3.64 8.86 11.85
N ASP A 39 3.28 8.70 10.59
CA ASP A 39 3.94 7.87 9.58
C ASP A 39 4.82 8.73 8.65
N PHE A 40 5.05 9.99 9.03
CA PHE A 40 5.91 10.95 8.36
C PHE A 40 6.76 11.72 9.39
N ILE A 41 7.82 12.38 8.91
CA ILE A 41 8.70 13.18 9.75
C ILE A 41 8.04 14.54 9.96
N LYS A 42 7.74 14.89 11.21
CA LYS A 42 7.17 16.21 11.53
C LYS A 42 8.20 17.29 11.32
N HIS A 43 7.73 18.44 10.81
CA HIS A 43 8.56 19.62 10.57
C HIS A 43 9.71 19.35 9.61
N ASP A 44 9.54 18.39 8.69
CA ASP A 44 10.48 18.09 7.61
C ASP A 44 10.31 19.11 6.47
N SER A 45 10.43 20.39 6.81
CA SER A 45 10.40 21.50 5.85
C SER A 45 11.81 22.03 5.71
N LEU A 46 12.35 21.94 4.49
CA LEU A 46 13.56 22.67 4.15
C LEU A 46 13.28 24.17 4.21
N TYR A 47 14.23 24.95 4.69
CA TYR A 47 14.16 26.42 4.60
C TYR A 47 14.03 26.83 3.13
N GLY A 48 13.17 27.80 2.83
CA GLY A 48 12.79 28.15 1.45
C GLY A 48 13.96 28.36 0.49
N SER A 49 15.04 29.00 0.94
CA SER A 49 16.24 29.18 0.11
C SER A 49 16.95 27.87 -0.24
N ILE A 50 16.96 26.89 0.67
CA ILE A 50 17.55 25.55 0.41
C ILE A 50 16.61 24.74 -0.46
N PHE A 51 15.29 24.86 -0.26
CA PHE A 51 14.31 24.19 -1.07
C PHE A 51 14.40 24.67 -2.53
N ASP A 52 14.39 25.98 -2.79
CA ASP A 52 14.43 26.51 -4.15
C ASP A 52 15.73 26.13 -4.89
N ASP A 53 16.87 26.12 -4.18
CA ASP A 53 18.18 25.81 -4.77
C ASP A 53 18.39 24.31 -5.04
N PHE A 54 17.80 23.41 -4.23
CA PHE A 54 18.09 21.96 -4.27
C PHE A 54 16.90 21.07 -4.62
N ASN A 55 15.67 21.60 -4.68
CA ASN A 55 14.49 20.77 -4.93
C ASN A 55 14.51 20.12 -6.33
N HIS A 56 15.14 20.77 -7.31
CA HIS A 56 15.37 20.18 -8.64
C HIS A 56 16.31 18.96 -8.63
N ILE A 57 17.12 18.79 -7.57
CA ILE A 57 18.07 17.68 -7.43
C ILE A 57 17.44 16.54 -6.64
N PHE A 58 16.67 16.86 -5.59
CA PHE A 58 16.15 15.86 -4.66
C PHE A 58 14.67 15.50 -4.87
N ASN A 59 13.93 16.24 -5.72
CA ASN A 59 12.48 16.08 -5.90
C ASN A 59 11.72 15.92 -4.57
N TYR A 60 12.11 16.72 -3.58
CA TYR A 60 11.61 16.56 -2.21
C TYR A 60 10.17 17.07 -2.11
N MET A 61 9.23 16.19 -1.79
CA MET A 61 7.85 16.57 -1.52
C MET A 61 7.61 16.63 -0.01
N SER A 62 7.43 17.83 0.53
CA SER A 62 7.08 18.01 1.94
C SER A 62 5.69 17.46 2.26
N ASP A 63 5.54 16.83 3.42
CA ASP A 63 4.26 16.31 3.94
C ASP A 63 3.28 17.40 4.45
N ASN A 64 3.47 18.66 4.06
CA ASN A 64 2.73 19.80 4.60
C ASN A 64 1.21 19.71 4.39
N ASN A 65 0.74 18.89 3.45
CA ASN A 65 -0.68 18.73 3.10
C ASN A 65 -1.22 17.31 3.31
N VAL A 66 -0.56 16.46 4.11
CA VAL A 66 -1.06 15.11 4.39
C VAL A 66 -2.37 15.18 5.19
N PRO A 67 -3.47 14.55 4.73
CA PRO A 67 -4.73 14.54 5.46
C PRO A 67 -4.58 13.96 6.88
N VAL A 68 -5.34 14.52 7.83
CA VAL A 68 -5.38 14.03 9.21
C VAL A 68 -5.88 12.59 9.21
N ARG A 69 -5.10 11.68 9.80
CA ARG A 69 -5.45 10.27 9.94
C ARG A 69 -6.44 10.08 11.07
N ARG A 70 -7.61 9.53 10.77
CA ARG A 70 -8.54 9.01 11.77
C ARG A 70 -8.28 7.51 11.96
N ASN A 71 -8.42 7.03 13.19
CA ASN A 71 -8.30 5.61 13.48
C ASN A 71 -9.19 5.29 14.68
N PRO A 72 -10.14 4.33 14.59
CA PRO A 72 -10.92 3.94 15.76
C PRO A 72 -10.10 3.14 16.78
N ASP A 73 -9.03 2.47 16.35
CA ASP A 73 -8.10 1.78 17.25
C ASP A 73 -7.13 2.78 17.88
N GLN A 74 -7.13 2.88 19.20
CA GLN A 74 -6.20 3.73 19.99
C GLN A 74 -5.01 2.94 20.56
N GLY A 75 -4.96 1.63 20.34
CA GLY A 75 -3.88 0.78 20.82
C GLY A 75 -2.62 0.92 19.97
N THR A 76 -1.47 0.63 20.58
CA THR A 76 -0.17 0.54 19.91
C THR A 76 0.53 -0.76 20.25
N ASN A 77 1.32 -1.30 19.33
CA ASN A 77 2.23 -2.42 19.58
C ASN A 77 3.61 -2.20 18.91
N GLU A 78 4.56 -3.10 19.14
CA GLU A 78 5.91 -3.00 18.59
C GLU A 78 5.92 -2.97 17.06
N TYR A 79 5.07 -3.80 16.42
CA TYR A 79 4.88 -3.79 14.96
C TYR A 79 4.28 -2.48 14.45
N GLY A 80 3.43 -1.82 15.24
CA GLY A 80 2.95 -0.47 14.97
C GLY A 80 4.10 0.53 14.87
N THR A 81 5.04 0.50 15.82
CA THR A 81 6.23 1.36 15.78
C THR A 81 7.11 1.04 14.57
N LYS A 82 7.33 -0.24 14.26
CA LYS A 82 8.10 -0.66 13.07
C LYS A 82 7.43 -0.23 11.77
N LEU A 83 6.11 -0.35 11.66
CA LEU A 83 5.37 0.07 10.47
C LEU A 83 5.43 1.59 10.28
N LEU A 84 5.29 2.38 11.35
CA LEU A 84 5.45 3.83 11.29
C LEU A 84 6.88 4.24 10.92
N ASN A 85 7.89 3.48 11.35
CA ASN A 85 9.28 3.70 10.93
C ASN A 85 9.46 3.38 9.45
N LEU A 86 8.92 2.26 8.96
CA LEU A 86 8.93 1.91 7.54
C LEU A 86 8.34 3.04 6.69
N CYS A 87 7.18 3.57 7.06
CA CYS A 87 6.54 4.69 6.35
C CYS A 87 7.42 5.95 6.32
N ARG A 88 8.06 6.28 7.45
CA ARG A 88 8.99 7.40 7.55
C ARG A 88 10.23 7.21 6.67
N SER A 89 10.81 6.01 6.67
CA SER A 89 12.02 5.71 5.90
C SER A 89 11.78 5.66 4.39
N THR A 90 10.59 5.21 3.97
CA THR A 90 10.29 4.96 2.55
C THR A 90 9.48 6.07 1.87
N GLY A 91 8.95 7.04 2.63
CA GLY A 91 8.03 8.05 2.08
C GLY A 91 6.60 7.54 1.84
N LEU A 92 6.32 6.27 2.15
CA LEU A 92 4.96 5.73 2.09
C LEU A 92 4.08 6.27 3.23
N ARG A 93 2.78 6.40 3.00
CA ARG A 93 1.79 6.88 3.97
C ARG A 93 0.60 5.93 4.04
N ILE A 94 0.09 5.75 5.26
CA ILE A 94 -1.11 4.95 5.55
C ILE A 94 -2.35 5.68 4.99
N VAL A 95 -3.12 5.02 4.13
CA VAL A 95 -4.35 5.60 3.55
C VAL A 95 -5.56 5.40 4.47
N ASN A 96 -5.54 4.38 5.33
CA ASN A 96 -6.63 4.11 6.29
C ASN A 96 -6.93 5.37 7.11
N GLY A 97 -8.21 5.75 7.14
CA GLY A 97 -8.69 6.95 7.81
C GLY A 97 -8.22 8.30 7.25
N ARG A 98 -7.58 8.32 6.08
CA ARG A 98 -7.25 9.54 5.31
C ARG A 98 -8.08 9.70 4.03
N HIS A 99 -8.68 8.61 3.53
CA HIS A 99 -9.49 8.68 2.32
C HIS A 99 -10.70 9.62 2.51
N LYS A 100 -10.95 10.46 1.51
CA LYS A 100 -11.95 11.55 1.54
C LYS A 100 -13.37 11.08 1.86
N ASP A 101 -13.74 9.88 1.45
CA ASP A 101 -15.09 9.33 1.64
C ASP A 101 -15.36 8.87 3.09
N GLY A 102 -14.33 8.84 3.95
CA GLY A 102 -14.47 8.47 5.37
C GLY A 102 -14.71 6.98 5.64
N THR A 103 -15.03 6.20 4.61
CA THR A 103 -15.31 4.75 4.67
C THR A 103 -14.09 3.88 4.98
N ALA A 104 -12.89 4.47 5.00
CA ALA A 104 -11.64 3.79 5.38
C ALA A 104 -11.31 3.92 6.87
N ASN A 105 -12.22 4.46 7.70
CA ASN A 105 -12.01 4.74 9.13
C ASN A 105 -12.80 3.76 10.01
N ASP A 106 -12.56 2.46 9.85
CA ASP A 106 -13.20 1.42 10.66
C ASP A 106 -12.21 0.32 11.07
N PHE A 107 -12.60 -0.52 12.02
CA PHE A 107 -11.82 -1.67 12.48
C PHE A 107 -11.66 -2.70 11.36
N THR A 108 -10.45 -3.23 11.20
CA THR A 108 -10.16 -4.23 10.17
C THR A 108 -10.10 -5.65 10.72
N PHE A 109 -10.04 -5.79 12.05
CA PHE A 109 -9.96 -7.07 12.75
C PHE A 109 -10.88 -7.09 13.97
N CYS A 110 -11.53 -8.23 14.20
CA CYS A 110 -12.39 -8.49 15.36
C CYS A 110 -12.09 -9.88 15.93
N GLY A 111 -11.32 -9.91 17.02
CA GLY A 111 -10.95 -11.14 17.72
C GLY A 111 -11.57 -11.24 19.11
N SER A 112 -11.27 -12.34 19.82
CA SER A 112 -11.76 -12.60 21.18
C SER A 112 -11.35 -11.55 22.21
N ARG A 113 -10.31 -10.75 21.92
CA ARG A 113 -9.79 -9.68 22.79
C ARG A 113 -10.24 -8.28 22.38
N GLY A 114 -11.18 -8.18 21.43
CA GLY A 114 -11.68 -6.92 20.91
C GLY A 114 -11.24 -6.67 19.47
N MET A 115 -11.42 -5.42 19.04
CA MET A 115 -11.20 -4.98 17.67
C MET A 115 -9.92 -4.17 17.52
N SER A 116 -9.31 -4.23 16.34
CA SER A 116 -8.10 -3.46 16.01
C SER A 116 -8.06 -3.07 14.53
N VAL A 117 -7.19 -2.12 14.21
CA VAL A 117 -6.81 -1.81 12.83
C VAL A 117 -5.41 -2.37 12.62
N VAL A 118 -5.33 -3.43 11.81
CA VAL A 118 -4.08 -4.16 11.51
C VAL A 118 -3.87 -4.38 10.01
N ASP A 119 -4.92 -4.22 9.21
CA ASP A 119 -4.88 -4.31 7.75
C ASP A 119 -4.78 -2.90 7.14
N TYR A 120 -3.80 -2.69 6.29
CA TYR A 120 -3.49 -1.36 5.78
C TYR A 120 -3.40 -1.33 4.26
N LEU A 121 -3.83 -0.20 3.68
CA LEU A 121 -3.32 0.27 2.39
C LEU A 121 -2.30 1.38 2.67
N ILE A 122 -1.09 1.22 2.13
CA ILE A 122 0.02 2.16 2.33
C ILE A 122 0.63 2.47 0.97
N VAL A 123 0.70 3.76 0.63
CA VAL A 123 1.05 4.22 -0.72
C VAL A 123 1.94 5.46 -0.66
N PRO A 124 2.70 5.78 -1.72
CA PRO A 124 3.41 7.06 -1.81
C PRO A 124 2.43 8.23 -1.71
N PHE A 125 2.79 9.28 -0.97
CA PHE A 125 1.88 10.41 -0.72
C PHE A 125 1.40 11.08 -2.02
N ASP A 126 2.30 11.26 -2.98
CA ASP A 126 2.03 11.80 -4.31
C ASP A 126 1.05 10.94 -5.13
N TYR A 127 0.86 9.66 -4.76
CA TYR A 127 -0.10 8.74 -5.38
C TYR A 127 -1.41 8.56 -4.61
N PHE A 128 -1.69 9.39 -3.59
CA PHE A 128 -3.00 9.35 -2.92
C PHE A 128 -4.17 9.54 -3.89
N HIS A 129 -3.97 10.36 -4.93
CA HIS A 129 -5.00 10.71 -5.90
C HIS A 129 -5.47 9.53 -6.77
N ILE A 130 -4.67 8.48 -6.92
CA ILE A 130 -5.08 7.29 -7.69
C ILE A 130 -5.99 6.36 -6.90
N VAL A 131 -6.04 6.49 -5.57
CA VAL A 131 -6.99 5.75 -4.73
C VAL A 131 -8.34 6.44 -4.85
N GLU A 132 -9.18 5.93 -5.75
CA GLU A 132 -10.49 6.49 -6.05
C GLU A 132 -11.51 6.16 -4.95
N GLN A 133 -11.42 4.95 -4.41
CA GLN A 133 -12.26 4.47 -3.32
C GLN A 133 -11.46 3.59 -2.37
N PHE A 134 -11.68 3.77 -1.07
CA PHE A 134 -11.21 2.87 -0.04
C PHE A 134 -12.28 2.67 1.04
N ILE A 135 -12.76 1.44 1.18
CA ILE A 135 -13.80 1.03 2.13
C ILE A 135 -13.26 -0.12 2.99
N VAL A 136 -13.35 0.02 4.30
CA VAL A 136 -13.32 -1.13 5.22
C VAL A 136 -14.73 -1.71 5.22
N SER A 137 -14.87 -2.92 4.67
CA SER A 137 -16.18 -3.57 4.51
C SER A 137 -16.68 -4.15 5.83
N ASN A 138 -17.96 -4.53 5.89
CA ASN A 138 -18.48 -5.21 7.07
C ASN A 138 -17.77 -6.56 7.30
N PHE A 139 -17.60 -6.91 8.58
CA PHE A 139 -17.19 -8.25 8.97
C PHE A 139 -18.16 -9.31 8.44
N THR A 140 -17.61 -10.50 8.14
CA THR A 140 -18.38 -11.64 7.65
C THR A 140 -18.09 -12.87 8.51
N SER A 141 -18.88 -13.93 8.36
CA SER A 141 -18.61 -15.20 9.03
C SER A 141 -17.41 -15.97 8.47
N PHE A 142 -16.75 -15.44 7.42
CA PHE A 142 -15.66 -16.14 6.73
C PHE A 142 -14.27 -15.81 7.30
N SER A 143 -14.15 -14.74 8.09
CA SER A 143 -12.89 -14.32 8.70
C SER A 143 -13.16 -13.37 9.87
N ASP A 144 -12.23 -13.35 10.83
CA ASP A 144 -12.08 -12.33 11.86
C ASP A 144 -11.51 -11.00 11.30
N HIS A 145 -11.10 -10.96 10.03
CA HIS A 145 -10.74 -9.73 9.32
C HIS A 145 -11.89 -9.21 8.44
N ALA A 146 -12.03 -7.90 8.41
CA ALA A 146 -12.91 -7.17 7.51
C ALA A 146 -12.23 -6.95 6.14
N PRO A 147 -12.89 -7.24 5.01
CA PRO A 147 -12.31 -7.01 3.69
C PRO A 147 -11.99 -5.53 3.43
N LEU A 148 -10.80 -5.26 2.92
CA LEU A 148 -10.43 -3.95 2.38
C LEU A 148 -10.84 -3.87 0.90
N HIS A 149 -11.81 -3.03 0.57
CA HIS A 149 -12.22 -2.77 -0.81
C HIS A 149 -11.56 -1.48 -1.31
N ILE A 150 -10.70 -1.63 -2.31
CA ILE A 150 -9.92 -0.54 -2.90
C ILE A 150 -10.20 -0.47 -4.38
N ARG A 151 -10.51 0.72 -4.89
CA ARG A 151 -10.57 1.01 -6.33
C ARG A 151 -9.46 1.97 -6.69
N LEU A 152 -8.62 1.56 -7.64
CA LEU A 152 -7.54 2.37 -8.18
C LEU A 152 -7.94 2.90 -9.55
N GLN A 153 -7.67 4.18 -9.77
CA GLN A 153 -7.79 4.81 -11.09
C GLN A 153 -6.49 4.58 -11.87
N CYS A 154 -6.45 3.52 -12.66
CA CYS A 154 -5.30 3.19 -13.51
C CYS A 154 -5.60 3.56 -14.96
N LYS A 155 -4.62 4.12 -15.68
CA LYS A 155 -4.68 4.29 -17.13
C LYS A 155 -4.00 3.10 -17.79
N THR A 156 -4.77 2.22 -18.39
CA THR A 156 -4.19 1.19 -19.26
C THR A 156 -3.65 1.87 -20.51
N LEU A 157 -2.35 1.77 -20.75
CA LEU A 157 -1.81 2.00 -22.08
C LEU A 157 -2.44 0.95 -23.00
N SER A 158 -3.31 1.40 -23.90
CA SER A 158 -3.80 0.57 -24.99
C SER A 158 -2.62 0.19 -25.87
N TYR A 159 -1.93 -0.91 -25.54
CA TYR A 159 -1.16 -1.61 -26.56
C TYR A 159 -2.18 -2.01 -27.62
N THR A 160 -2.06 -1.41 -28.81
CA THR A 160 -2.71 -1.90 -30.02
C THR A 160 -2.20 -3.31 -30.30
N HIS A 161 -2.73 -4.29 -29.59
CA HIS A 161 -2.81 -5.64 -30.11
C HIS A 161 -3.71 -5.55 -31.33
N GLU A 162 -3.15 -5.87 -32.48
CA GLU A 162 -3.92 -6.16 -33.69
C GLU A 162 -5.13 -7.02 -33.28
N GLN A 163 -6.32 -6.51 -33.56
CA GLN A 163 -7.59 -7.10 -33.17
C GLN A 163 -7.70 -8.53 -33.71
N GLN A 164 -7.37 -9.52 -32.88
CA GLN A 164 -8.03 -10.81 -33.03
C GLN A 164 -9.36 -10.72 -32.28
N ASN A 165 -10.43 -10.57 -33.07
CA ASN A 165 -11.83 -10.62 -32.65
C ASN A 165 -12.06 -11.71 -31.59
N ARG A 166 -12.04 -11.31 -30.31
CA ARG A 166 -12.71 -12.06 -29.25
C ARG A 166 -13.89 -11.23 -28.81
N ASN A 167 -15.08 -11.70 -29.18
CA ASN A 167 -16.34 -11.17 -28.71
C ASN A 167 -16.30 -11.06 -27.19
N VAL A 168 -16.28 -9.83 -26.67
CA VAL A 168 -16.31 -9.55 -25.24
C VAL A 168 -17.75 -9.77 -24.76
N SER A 169 -18.12 -11.03 -24.58
CA SER A 169 -19.27 -11.40 -23.76
C SER A 169 -18.82 -11.39 -22.30
N SER A 170 -19.40 -10.51 -21.48
CA SER A 170 -19.46 -10.60 -20.01
C SER A 170 -18.15 -11.12 -19.38
N SER A 171 -17.19 -10.23 -19.13
CA SER A 171 -15.97 -10.57 -18.41
C SER A 171 -16.33 -11.17 -17.04
N THR A 172 -16.30 -12.49 -16.95
CA THR A 172 -16.22 -13.20 -15.68
C THR A 172 -14.95 -12.72 -15.01
N PHE A 173 -15.06 -12.10 -13.84
CA PHE A 173 -13.89 -11.83 -13.02
C PHE A 173 -13.19 -13.16 -12.78
N ASP A 174 -11.96 -13.31 -13.28
CA ASP A 174 -11.16 -14.48 -13.00
C ASP A 174 -10.85 -14.49 -11.50
N SER A 175 -11.45 -15.43 -10.78
CA SER A 175 -11.17 -15.62 -9.35
C SER A 175 -9.94 -16.51 -9.21
N PHE A 176 -8.82 -15.92 -8.80
CA PHE A 176 -7.62 -16.67 -8.48
C PHE A 176 -7.67 -17.11 -7.02
N ARG A 177 -7.56 -18.41 -6.77
CA ARG A 177 -7.44 -18.98 -5.43
C ARG A 177 -6.02 -19.50 -5.26
N TRP A 178 -5.40 -19.18 -4.13
CA TRP A 178 -4.10 -19.74 -3.77
C TRP A 178 -4.15 -21.27 -3.78
N ASN A 179 -3.16 -21.89 -4.42
CA ASN A 179 -2.97 -23.33 -4.46
C ASN A 179 -1.53 -23.65 -4.02
N ASP A 180 -1.40 -24.30 -2.86
CA ASP A 180 -0.10 -24.65 -2.28
C ASP A 180 0.73 -25.56 -3.21
N ASP A 181 0.08 -26.40 -4.02
CA ASP A 181 0.77 -27.30 -4.95
C ASP A 181 1.49 -26.53 -6.07
N LEU A 182 1.06 -25.29 -6.35
CA LEU A 182 1.64 -24.43 -7.38
C LEU A 182 2.60 -23.39 -6.79
N LYS A 183 2.87 -23.43 -5.48
CA LYS A 183 3.71 -22.46 -4.78
C LYS A 183 5.10 -22.34 -5.41
N GLU A 184 5.80 -23.46 -5.59
CA GLU A 184 7.16 -23.47 -6.16
C GLU A 184 7.17 -22.96 -7.61
N GLN A 185 6.21 -23.40 -8.43
CA GLN A 185 6.08 -22.95 -9.81
C GLN A 185 5.79 -21.44 -9.89
N CYS A 186 5.00 -20.92 -8.95
CA CYS A 186 4.74 -19.48 -8.83
C CYS A 186 6.02 -18.72 -8.46
N TYR A 187 6.79 -19.18 -7.48
CA TYR A 187 8.07 -18.56 -7.13
C TYR A 187 9.07 -18.58 -8.28
N GLU A 188 9.25 -19.72 -8.94
CA GLU A 188 10.13 -19.85 -10.10
C GLU A 188 9.69 -18.89 -11.22
N SER A 189 8.37 -18.84 -11.50
CA SER A 189 7.82 -17.92 -12.49
C SER A 189 8.05 -16.45 -12.12
N LEU A 190 7.87 -16.07 -10.86
CA LEU A 190 8.12 -14.70 -10.38
C LEU A 190 9.61 -14.32 -10.48
N ILE A 191 10.51 -15.26 -10.16
CA ILE A 191 11.96 -15.05 -10.28
C ILE A 191 12.36 -14.90 -11.75
N LEU A 192 11.91 -15.81 -12.61
CA LEU A 192 12.18 -15.81 -14.04
C LEU A 192 11.67 -14.54 -14.73
N ASN A 193 10.50 -14.05 -14.31
CA ASN A 193 9.87 -12.86 -14.89
C ASN A 193 10.11 -11.58 -14.07
N SER A 194 11.06 -11.61 -13.12
CA SER A 194 11.35 -10.45 -12.26
C SER A 194 11.71 -9.18 -13.03
N GLY A 195 12.36 -9.31 -14.19
CA GLY A 195 12.66 -8.19 -15.10
C GLY A 195 11.47 -7.67 -15.92
N LEU A 196 10.37 -8.43 -16.01
CA LEU A 196 9.11 -7.97 -16.62
C LEU A 196 8.22 -7.30 -15.57
N LEU A 197 8.26 -7.74 -14.32
CA LEU A 197 7.54 -7.10 -13.21
C LEU A 197 7.99 -5.65 -12.98
N SER A 198 9.28 -5.35 -13.19
CA SER A 198 9.79 -3.97 -13.15
C SER A 198 9.31 -3.09 -14.32
N GLN A 199 8.73 -3.69 -15.37
CA GLN A 199 8.16 -2.99 -16.52
C GLN A 199 6.63 -2.84 -16.43
N ILE A 200 5.99 -3.41 -15.40
CA ILE A 200 4.57 -3.18 -15.14
C ILE A 200 4.42 -1.77 -14.54
N VAL A 201 4.40 -0.80 -15.44
CA VAL A 201 4.08 0.59 -15.14
C VAL A 201 2.56 0.70 -15.11
N PHE A 202 1.97 0.80 -13.91
CA PHE A 202 0.62 1.33 -13.77
C PHE A 202 0.74 2.86 -13.81
N LEU A 203 0.53 3.44 -15.01
CA LEU A 203 0.39 4.89 -15.20
C LEU A 203 -1.01 5.37 -14.78
#